data_AF-A0A2L2Z014-F1
#
_entry.id   AF-A0A2L2Z014-F1
#
_cell.length_a   1.000
_cell.length_b   1.000
_cell.length_c   1.000
_cell.angle_alpha   90.00
_cell.angle_beta   90.00
_cell.angle_gamma   90.00
#
_symmetry.space_group_name_H-M   'P 1'
#
loop_
_entity.id
_entity.type
_entity.pdbx_description
1 polymer ?
#
loop_
_entity_poly.entity_id
_entity_poly.type
_entity_poly.pdbx_seq_one_letter_code
_entity_poly.pdbx_strand_id
1 'polypeptide(L)'
;HVRKLWEAWMAGEDHSYTKNGNLKRASYGEVARWVSEAWKAISPDTIKLGFSQADIIPSGSIEESDPTEEDIDAAELDEELLQLFHSDSECSEFEGFE
;
A
#
# COMPACT_ATOMS: atom_id res chain seq x y z
N HIS A 1 -1.03 -14.11 -9.23
CA HIS A 1 -0.79 -13.42 -10.51
C HIS A 1 0.65 -13.56 -11.01
N VAL A 2 1.67 -13.14 -10.25
CA VAL A 2 3.10 -13.25 -10.65
C VAL A 2 3.52 -14.66 -11.06
N ARG A 3 3.16 -15.69 -10.28
CA ARG A 3 3.50 -17.09 -10.58
C ARG A 3 3.01 -17.54 -11.96
N LYS A 4 1.81 -17.13 -12.38
CA LYS A 4 1.27 -17.47 -13.71
C LYS A 4 2.08 -16.83 -14.84
N LEU A 5 2.54 -15.58 -14.63
CA LEU A 5 3.40 -14.88 -15.60
C LEU A 5 4.78 -15.55 -15.70
N TRP A 6 5.33 -15.99 -14.57
CA TRP A 6 6.56 -16.77 -14.55
C TRP A 6 6.40 -18.13 -15.25
N GLU A 7 5.31 -18.86 -15.00
CA GLU A 7 5.00 -20.14 -15.67
C GLU A 7 4.85 -19.95 -17.18
N ALA A 8 4.18 -18.90 -17.62
CA ALA A 8 4.06 -18.56 -19.03
C ALA A 8 5.41 -18.22 -19.66
N TRP A 9 6.26 -17.48 -18.94
CA TRP A 9 7.63 -17.20 -19.39
C TRP A 9 8.43 -18.50 -19.50
N MET A 10 8.41 -19.36 -18.47
CA MET A 10 9.06 -20.68 -18.46
C MET A 10 8.56 -21.63 -19.56
N ALA A 11 7.33 -21.46 -20.05
CA ALA A 11 6.76 -22.25 -21.13
C ALA A 11 7.07 -21.69 -22.54
N GLY A 12 7.56 -20.46 -22.63
CA GLY A 12 7.99 -19.85 -23.90
C GLY A 12 9.28 -20.47 -24.45
N GLU A 13 9.85 -19.92 -25.51
CA GLU A 13 11.17 -20.33 -26.02
C GLU A 13 12.28 -19.30 -25.67
N ASP A 14 11.90 -18.19 -25.02
CA ASP A 14 12.77 -17.01 -24.83
C ASP A 14 13.63 -17.07 -23.55
N HIS A 15 13.49 -18.12 -22.74
CA HIS A 15 14.40 -18.36 -21.62
C HIS A 15 15.68 -19.00 -22.14
N SER A 16 16.75 -18.22 -22.16
CA SER A 16 18.06 -18.72 -22.55
C SER A 16 18.60 -19.74 -21.54
N TYR A 17 19.48 -20.63 -21.98
CA TYR A 17 20.30 -21.46 -21.10
C TYR A 17 21.68 -20.86 -20.92
N THR A 18 22.25 -21.01 -19.73
CA THR A 18 23.66 -20.70 -19.46
C THR A 18 24.55 -21.66 -20.24
N LYS A 19 25.84 -21.31 -20.41
CA LYS A 19 26.83 -22.17 -21.07
C LYS A 19 26.95 -23.58 -20.45
N ASN A 20 26.52 -23.73 -19.20
CA ASN A 20 26.54 -24.99 -18.46
C ASN A 20 25.22 -25.77 -18.57
N GLY A 21 24.26 -25.32 -19.39
CA GLY A 21 22.96 -25.96 -19.57
C GLY A 21 21.94 -25.66 -18.48
N ASN A 22 22.28 -24.84 -17.48
CA ASN A 22 21.29 -24.39 -16.48
C ASN A 22 20.40 -23.30 -17.09
N LEU A 23 19.12 -23.30 -16.74
CA LEU A 23 18.21 -22.23 -17.14
C LEU A 23 18.71 -20.88 -16.64
N LYS A 24 18.74 -19.87 -17.52
CA LYS A 24 19.13 -18.52 -17.14
C LYS A 24 18.05 -17.93 -16.24
N ARG A 25 18.47 -17.22 -15.19
CA ARG A 25 17.56 -16.43 -14.36
C ARG A 25 16.94 -15.31 -15.20
N ALA A 26 15.65 -15.06 -15.00
CA ALA A 26 14.99 -13.87 -15.51
C ALA A 26 15.74 -12.62 -15.04
N SER A 27 15.81 -11.60 -15.90
CA SER A 27 16.39 -10.32 -15.50
C SER A 27 15.51 -9.62 -14.46
N TYR A 28 16.10 -8.69 -13.70
CA TYR A 28 15.34 -7.87 -12.78
C TYR A 28 14.22 -7.07 -13.49
N GLY A 29 14.45 -6.65 -14.74
CA GLY A 29 13.44 -5.96 -15.55
C GLY A 29 12.23 -6.83 -15.85
N GLU A 30 12.45 -8.10 -16.20
CA GLU A 30 11.35 -9.07 -16.42
C GLU A 30 10.58 -9.34 -15.14
N VAL A 31 11.27 -9.53 -14.01
CA VAL A 31 10.61 -9.75 -12.72
C VAL A 31 9.80 -8.52 -12.31
N ALA A 32 10.36 -7.31 -12.44
CA ALA A 32 9.66 -6.07 -12.12
C ALA A 32 8.41 -5.88 -13.00
N ARG A 33 8.50 -6.23 -14.29
CA ARG A 33 7.35 -6.24 -15.21
C ARG A 33 6.27 -7.20 -14.73
N TRP A 34 6.62 -8.43 -14.35
CA TRP A 34 5.64 -9.39 -13.85
C TRP A 34 4.95 -8.93 -12.58
N VAL A 35 5.68 -8.32 -11.65
CA VAL A 35 5.11 -7.76 -10.42
C VAL A 35 4.14 -6.63 -10.76
N SER A 36 4.52 -5.72 -11.66
CA SER A 36 3.66 -4.60 -12.07
C SER A 36 2.38 -5.07 -12.76
N GLU A 37 2.49 -5.98 -13.73
CA GLU A 37 1.33 -6.56 -14.43
C GLU A 37 0.44 -7.36 -13.48
N ALA A 38 1.05 -8.14 -12.59
CA ALA A 38 0.32 -8.90 -11.59
C ALA A 38 -0.47 -8.01 -10.65
N TRP A 39 0.11 -6.87 -10.23
CA TRP A 39 -0.56 -5.90 -9.36
C TRP A 39 -1.74 -5.24 -10.07
N LYS A 40 -1.55 -4.81 -11.32
CA LYS A 40 -2.62 -4.21 -12.14
C LYS A 40 -3.79 -5.17 -12.41
N ALA A 41 -3.53 -6.48 -12.41
CA ALA A 41 -4.55 -7.50 -12.62
C ALA A 41 -5.39 -7.81 -11.37
N ILE A 42 -5.00 -7.32 -10.19
CA ILE A 42 -5.76 -7.51 -8.96
C ILE A 42 -6.88 -6.47 -8.93
N SER A 43 -8.12 -6.92 -8.72
CA SER A 43 -9.25 -6.01 -8.60
C SER A 43 -9.18 -5.19 -7.30
N PRO A 44 -9.59 -3.91 -7.32
CA PRO A 44 -9.69 -3.10 -6.10
C PRO A 44 -10.54 -3.78 -5.02
N ASP A 45 -11.60 -4.50 -5.40
CA ASP A 45 -12.47 -5.22 -4.47
C ASP A 45 -11.73 -6.33 -3.72
N THR A 46 -10.78 -7.01 -4.37
CA THR A 46 -9.92 -8.00 -3.69
C THR A 46 -9.05 -7.33 -2.63
N ILE A 47 -8.58 -6.11 -2.90
CA ILE A 47 -7.78 -5.33 -1.95
C ILE A 47 -8.66 -4.90 -0.77
N LYS A 48 -9.82 -4.28 -1.06
CA LYS A 48 -10.83 -3.87 -0.06
C LYS A 48 -11.23 -5.05 0.84
N LEU A 49 -11.52 -6.22 0.24
CA LEU A 49 -11.87 -7.43 0.98
C LEU A 49 -10.73 -7.89 1.90
N GLY A 50 -9.48 -7.81 1.46
CA GLY A 50 -8.32 -8.16 2.28
C GLY A 50 -8.18 -7.26 3.51
N PHE A 51 -8.33 -5.94 3.34
CA PHE A 51 -8.30 -5.00 4.46
C PHE A 51 -9.49 -5.19 5.40
N SER A 52 -10.68 -5.50 4.87
CA SER A 52 -11.86 -5.78 5.69
C SER A 52 -11.72 -7.08 6.49
N GLN A 53 -11.17 -8.15 5.89
CA GLN A 53 -10.91 -9.40 6.61
C GLN A 53 -9.85 -9.26 7.70
N ALA A 54 -8.91 -8.34 7.52
CA ALA A 54 -7.92 -8.00 8.52
C ALA A 54 -8.45 -7.07 9.63
N ASP A 55 -9.74 -6.71 9.57
CA ASP A 55 -10.39 -5.75 10.48
C ASP A 55 -9.68 -4.38 10.54
N ILE A 56 -8.98 -4.03 9.46
CA ILE A 56 -8.29 -2.74 9.30
C ILE A 56 -9.31 -1.67 8.87
N ILE A 57 -10.31 -2.07 8.08
CA ILE A 57 -11.46 -1.24 7.71
C ILE A 57 -12.75 -1.96 8.15
N PRO A 58 -13.76 -1.21 8.63
CA PRO A 58 -15.03 -1.80 9.02
C PRO A 58 -15.67 -2.56 7.86
N SER A 59 -16.04 -3.82 8.09
CA SER A 59 -16.81 -4.61 7.13
C SER A 59 -18.17 -3.95 6.89
N GLY A 60 -18.31 -3.28 5.73
CA GLY A 60 -19.51 -2.53 5.36
C GLY A 60 -19.28 -1.06 5.03
N SER A 61 -18.10 -0.49 5.32
CA SER A 61 -17.78 0.92 5.03
C SER A 61 -17.48 1.22 3.54
N ILE A 62 -17.82 0.30 2.63
CA ILE A 62 -17.58 0.45 1.19
C ILE A 62 -18.84 1.07 0.57
N GLU A 63 -19.24 2.23 1.06
CA GLU A 63 -19.96 3.15 0.19
C GLU A 63 -18.89 3.87 -0.65
N GLU A 64 -19.15 4.03 -1.95
CA GLU A 64 -18.34 4.87 -2.83
C GLU A 64 -18.58 6.34 -2.45
N SER A 65 -18.30 6.68 -1.20
CA SER A 65 -18.30 8.04 -0.71
C SER A 65 -16.97 8.62 -1.14
N ASP A 66 -17.00 9.38 -2.22
CA ASP A 66 -16.05 10.46 -2.43
C ASP A 66 -15.82 11.14 -1.07
N PRO A 67 -14.59 11.21 -0.55
CA PRO A 67 -14.35 11.96 0.68
C PRO A 67 -14.65 13.42 0.36
N THR A 68 -15.91 13.81 0.53
CA THR A 68 -16.22 15.20 0.79
C THR A 68 -15.39 15.55 2.00
N GLU A 69 -14.54 16.56 1.87
CA GLU A 69 -14.00 17.29 3.00
C GLU A 69 -15.22 17.78 3.79
N GLU A 70 -15.75 16.93 4.67
CA GLU A 70 -16.64 17.37 5.72
C GLU A 70 -15.74 18.25 6.59
N ASP A 71 -15.92 19.56 6.46
CA ASP A 71 -15.45 20.54 7.44
C ASP A 71 -15.96 20.05 8.79
N ILE A 72 -15.10 19.33 9.52
CA ILE A 72 -15.39 18.92 10.88
C ILE A 72 -15.43 20.23 11.66
N ASP A 73 -16.64 20.68 11.98
CA ASP A 73 -16.85 21.87 12.78
C ASP A 73 -16.08 21.65 14.08
N ALA A 74 -15.12 22.52 14.38
CA ALA A 74 -14.28 22.40 15.58
C ALA A 74 -15.12 22.33 16.88
N ALA A 75 -16.39 22.74 16.82
CA ALA A 75 -17.37 22.60 17.90
C ALA A 75 -17.79 21.15 18.22
N GLU A 76 -17.51 20.18 17.35
CA GLU A 76 -17.81 18.76 17.56
C GLU A 76 -16.63 17.96 18.14
N LEU A 77 -15.44 18.59 18.21
CA LEU A 77 -14.27 18.00 18.85
C LEU A 77 -14.33 18.17 20.38
N ASP A 78 -13.89 17.13 21.09
CA ASP A 78 -13.81 17.17 22.54
C ASP A 78 -12.89 18.30 23.02
N GLU A 79 -13.30 18.96 24.11
CA GLU A 79 -12.64 20.17 24.62
C GLU A 79 -11.17 19.89 25.00
N GLU A 80 -10.86 18.65 25.40
CA GLU A 80 -9.50 18.18 25.69
C GLU A 80 -8.63 18.10 24.42
N LEU A 81 -9.19 17.69 23.28
CA LEU A 81 -8.49 17.65 21.99
C LEU A 81 -8.30 19.05 21.40
N LEU A 82 -9.30 19.93 21.52
CA LEU A 82 -9.17 21.33 21.12
C LEU A 82 -8.08 22.04 21.91
N GLN A 83 -8.00 21.80 23.22
CA GLN A 83 -6.93 22.36 24.05
C GLN A 83 -5.55 21.84 23.63
N LEU A 84 -5.44 20.59 23.20
CA LEU A 84 -4.17 20.02 22.74
C LEU A 84 -3.62 20.70 21.48
N PHE A 85 -4.48 20.99 20.48
CA PHE A 85 -4.08 21.68 19.25
C PHE A 85 -3.74 23.17 19.48
N HIS A 86 -4.37 23.79 20.48
CA HIS A 86 -4.13 25.20 20.83
C HIS A 86 -3.02 25.38 21.86
N SER A 87 -2.55 24.28 22.46
CA SER A 87 -1.43 24.25 23.40
C SER A 87 -0.10 24.25 22.62
N ASP A 88 0.11 25.30 21.83
CA ASP A 88 1.36 25.55 21.11
C ASP A 88 2.49 25.81 22.14
N SER A 89 3.16 24.73 22.57
CA SER A 89 4.31 24.78 23.49
C SER A 89 5.64 24.96 22.74
N GLU A 90 5.61 25.35 21.47
CA GLU A 90 6.79 25.36 20.58
C GLU A 90 7.85 26.45 20.89
N CYS A 91 7.64 27.25 21.94
CA CYS A 91 8.61 28.25 22.42
C CYS A 91 9.39 27.83 23.67
N SER A 92 9.33 26.57 24.11
CA SER A 92 10.26 26.09 25.14
C SER A 92 11.67 25.98 24.54
N GLU A 93 12.44 27.07 24.64
CA GLU A 93 13.87 27.11 24.35
C GLU A 93 14.56 26.04 25.19
N PHE A 94 15.23 25.11 24.53
CA PHE A 94 15.88 23.96 25.16
C PHE A 94 16.98 24.43 26.13
N GLU A 95 16.66 24.47 27.42
CA GLU A 95 17.60 24.70 28.50
C GLU A 95 18.33 23.36 28.75
N GLY A 96 19.55 23.23 28.21
CA GLY A 96 20.31 21.98 28.22
C GLY A 96 20.51 21.36 29.62
N PHE A 97 20.87 20.08 29.64
CA PHE A 97 21.11 19.35 30.89
C PHE A 97 22.37 19.83 31.61
N GLU A 98 22.26 20.08 32.92
CA GLU A 98 23.38 20.32 33.85
C GLU A 98 24.15 19.02 34.17
#